data_AF-A0A552UW85-F1
#
_entry.id   AF-A0A552UW85-F1
#
_cell.length_a   1.000
_cell.length_b   1.000
_cell.length_c   1.000
_cell.angle_alpha   90.00
_cell.angle_beta   90.00
_cell.angle_gamma   90.00
#
_symmetry.space_group_name_H-M   'P 1'
#
loop_
_entity.id
_entity.type
_entity.pdbx_description
1 polymer ?
#
loop_
_entity_poly.entity_id
_entity_poly.type
_entity_poly.pdbx_seq_one_letter_code
_entity_poly.pdbx_strand_id
1 'polypeptide(L)'
;KKSMRYNPFAYLKSEKDILKLVQTIIANTKGEGEKSTEDFWVKAEKLYYTALIGYIFYEAPKEEQNFTTLLAMIDASEVREEDENFKNAVDYMFEALEKEKPNHFAVKQYKKYKLAAGVIELRRTLNHCFSEICTS
;
A
#
# COMPACT_ATOMS: atom_id res chain seq x y z
N LYS A 1 17.26 24.60 0.33
CA LYS A 1 16.20 23.75 -0.29
C LYS A 1 14.84 24.19 0.27
N LYS A 2 13.98 24.80 -0.55
CA LYS A 2 12.58 25.08 -0.19
C LYS A 2 11.81 23.76 -0.37
N SER A 3 11.57 23.03 0.72
CA SER A 3 10.56 21.98 0.70
C SER A 3 9.24 22.67 0.42
N MET A 4 8.65 22.43 -0.76
CA MET A 4 7.22 22.66 -0.90
C MET A 4 6.60 21.63 0.03
N ARG A 5 6.04 22.07 1.16
CA ARG A 5 5.36 21.25 2.17
C ARG A 5 4.06 20.68 1.57
N TYR A 6 4.19 19.95 0.47
CA TYR A 6 3.10 19.41 -0.29
C TYR A 6 2.74 18.05 0.32
N ASN A 7 1.59 18.00 0.97
CA ASN A 7 1.02 16.78 1.52
C ASN A 7 -0.23 16.41 0.71
N PRO A 8 -0.21 15.38 -0.13
CA PRO A 8 -1.38 15.00 -0.92
C PRO A 8 -2.54 14.50 -0.06
N PHE A 9 -2.28 13.99 1.15
CA PHE A 9 -3.34 13.57 2.07
C PHE A 9 -4.23 14.74 2.50
N ALA A 10 -3.70 15.97 2.55
CA ALA A 10 -4.48 17.16 2.87
C ALA A 10 -5.58 17.47 1.85
N TYR A 11 -5.52 16.87 0.66
CA TYR A 11 -6.49 17.07 -0.42
C TYR A 11 -7.46 15.90 -0.60
N LEU A 12 -7.28 14.80 0.14
CA LEU A 12 -8.18 13.65 0.11
C LEU A 12 -9.49 13.99 0.82
N LYS A 13 -10.62 13.73 0.16
CA LYS A 13 -11.97 13.93 0.74
C LYS A 13 -12.84 12.70 0.65
N SER A 14 -12.50 11.77 -0.25
CA SER A 14 -13.32 10.61 -0.56
C SER A 14 -12.46 9.42 -0.96
N GLU A 15 -13.08 8.23 -0.94
CA GLU A 15 -12.49 6.99 -1.48
C GLU A 15 -12.01 7.14 -2.93
N LYS A 16 -12.71 7.96 -3.73
CA LYS A 16 -12.32 8.25 -5.12
C LYS A 16 -10.98 8.98 -5.20
N ASP A 17 -10.70 9.88 -4.26
CA ASP A 17 -9.45 10.63 -4.24
C ASP A 17 -8.28 9.73 -3.82
N ILE A 18 -8.53 8.78 -2.90
CA ILE A 18 -7.56 7.74 -2.53
C ILE A 18 -7.18 6.93 -3.78
N LEU A 19 -8.17 6.47 -4.56
CA LEU A 19 -7.92 5.70 -5.77
C LEU A 19 -7.13 6.48 -6.83
N LYS A 20 -7.38 7.78 -6.96
CA LYS A 20 -6.60 8.65 -7.85
C LYS A 20 -5.15 8.77 -7.37
N LEU A 21 -4.95 9.01 -6.07
CA LEU A 21 -3.60 9.11 -5.49
C LEU A 21 -2.81 7.82 -5.72
N VAL A 22 -3.42 6.66 -5.48
CA VAL A 22 -2.82 5.34 -5.75
C VAL A 22 -2.44 5.20 -7.22
N GLN A 23 -3.33 5.57 -8.13
CA GLN A 23 -3.05 5.51 -9.56
C GLN A 23 -1.88 6.43 -9.94
N THR A 24 -1.81 7.63 -9.37
CA THR A 24 -0.68 8.53 -9.56
C THR A 24 0.61 7.92 -9.04
N ILE A 25 0.62 7.31 -7.86
CA ILE A 25 1.82 6.65 -7.31
C ILE A 25 2.31 5.56 -8.26
N ILE A 26 1.44 4.62 -8.63
CA ILE A 26 1.78 3.48 -9.51
C ILE A 26 2.25 3.95 -10.90
N ALA A 27 1.65 5.01 -11.45
CA ALA A 27 2.06 5.55 -12.74
C ALA A 27 3.44 6.22 -12.70
N ASN A 28 3.87 6.73 -11.54
CA ASN A 28 5.17 7.39 -11.39
C ASN A 28 6.28 6.44 -10.90
N THR A 29 5.94 5.26 -10.37
CA THR A 29 6.92 4.25 -9.93
C THR A 29 7.22 3.20 -10.99
N LYS A 30 6.49 3.19 -12.11
CA LYS A 30 6.76 2.34 -13.27
C LYS A 30 7.61 3.09 -14.29
N GLY A 31 8.66 2.44 -14.79
CA GLY A 31 9.53 3.01 -15.83
C GLY A 31 8.78 3.26 -17.15
N GLU A 32 9.17 4.33 -17.86
CA GLU A 32 8.67 4.64 -19.21
C GLU A 32 9.10 3.54 -20.20
N GLY A 33 8.30 2.48 -20.36
CA GLY A 33 8.63 1.45 -21.35
C GLY A 33 7.83 0.16 -21.26
N GLU A 34 7.29 -0.20 -20.10
CA GLU A 34 6.44 -1.39 -19.98
C GLU A 34 5.04 -1.07 -20.51
N LYS A 35 4.76 -1.53 -21.74
CA LYS A 35 3.40 -1.56 -22.28
C LYS A 35 2.51 -2.31 -21.30
N SER A 36 1.67 -1.55 -20.62
CA SER A 36 0.71 -1.97 -19.61
C SER A 36 -0.31 -2.95 -20.16
N THR A 37 0.04 -4.22 -20.18
CA THR A 37 -0.95 -5.26 -19.88
C THR A 37 -1.25 -5.10 -18.39
N GLU A 38 -2.51 -5.18 -17.97
CA GLU A 38 -2.89 -5.07 -16.56
C GLU A 38 -2.35 -6.29 -15.78
N ASP A 39 -1.04 -6.30 -15.52
CA ASP A 39 -0.38 -7.39 -14.86
C ASP A 39 -0.98 -7.57 -13.48
N PHE A 40 -1.17 -8.83 -13.11
CA PHE A 40 -1.69 -9.26 -11.83
C PHE A 40 -1.00 -8.55 -10.65
N TRP A 41 0.31 -8.31 -10.76
CA TRP A 41 1.12 -7.56 -9.80
C TRP A 41 0.61 -6.14 -9.57
N VAL A 42 0.23 -5.44 -10.64
CA VAL A 42 -0.27 -4.06 -10.61
C VAL A 42 -1.63 -3.98 -9.93
N LYS A 43 -2.48 -4.99 -10.15
CA LYS A 43 -3.79 -5.08 -9.51
C LYS A 43 -3.64 -5.28 -8.01
N ALA A 44 -2.72 -6.15 -7.59
CA ALA A 44 -2.44 -6.36 -6.18
C ALA A 44 -1.77 -5.16 -5.52
N GLU A 45 -0.78 -4.53 -6.16
CA GLU A 45 -0.15 -3.30 -5.69
C GLU A 45 -1.19 -2.19 -5.49
N LYS A 46 -2.10 -2.01 -6.46
CA LYS A 46 -3.22 -1.06 -6.35
C LYS A 46 -4.11 -1.36 -5.15
N LEU A 47 -4.49 -2.62 -4.93
CA LEU A 47 -5.30 -2.99 -3.76
C LEU A 47 -4.55 -2.72 -2.46
N TYR A 48 -3.25 -3.02 -2.42
CA TYR A 48 -2.41 -2.84 -1.25
C TYR A 48 -2.25 -1.36 -0.88
N TYR A 49 -1.83 -0.51 -1.81
CA TYR A 49 -1.71 0.93 -1.54
C TYR A 49 -3.05 1.59 -1.23
N THR A 50 -4.15 1.14 -1.86
CA THR A 50 -5.49 1.63 -1.52
C THR A 50 -5.85 1.29 -0.07
N ALA A 51 -5.49 0.10 0.41
CA ALA A 51 -5.71 -0.30 1.79
C ALA A 51 -4.87 0.55 2.76
N LEU A 52 -3.57 0.72 2.50
CA LEU A 52 -2.67 1.50 3.37
C LEU A 52 -3.06 2.97 3.44
N ILE A 53 -3.27 3.62 2.28
CA ILE A 53 -3.66 5.03 2.22
C ILE A 53 -5.05 5.22 2.85
N GLY A 54 -5.97 4.26 2.64
CA GLY A 54 -7.26 4.26 3.32
C GLY A 54 -7.13 4.15 4.84
N TYR A 55 -6.23 3.29 5.34
CA TYR A 55 -5.96 3.19 6.77
C TYR A 55 -5.44 4.53 7.33
N ILE A 56 -4.42 5.11 6.69
CA ILE A 56 -3.84 6.38 7.10
C ILE A 56 -4.88 7.50 7.09
N PHE A 57 -5.69 7.58 6.03
CA PHE A 57 -6.68 8.65 5.89
C PHE A 57 -7.79 8.60 6.96
N TYR A 58 -8.27 7.40 7.31
CA TYR A 58 -9.41 7.23 8.21
C TYR A 58 -9.03 7.03 9.68
N GLU A 59 -7.90 6.38 9.96
CA GLU A 59 -7.52 5.96 11.33
C GLU A 59 -6.29 6.69 11.88
N ALA A 60 -5.37 7.19 11.03
CA ALA A 60 -4.18 7.89 11.51
C ALA A 60 -4.47 9.37 11.87
N PRO A 61 -3.81 9.92 12.89
CA PRO A 61 -3.92 11.32 13.25
C PRO A 61 -3.41 12.22 12.11
N LYS A 62 -3.92 13.45 12.01
CA LYS A 62 -3.66 14.34 10.86
C LYS A 62 -2.18 14.62 10.63
N GLU A 63 -1.39 14.62 11.67
CA GLU A 63 0.06 14.82 11.66
C GLU A 63 0.79 13.65 10.95
N GLU A 64 0.24 12.44 11.05
CA GLU A 64 0.77 11.21 10.46
C GLU A 64 0.17 10.92 9.08
N GLN A 65 -0.79 11.71 8.60
CA GLN A 65 -1.33 11.57 7.25
C GLN A 65 -0.36 12.09 6.21
N ASN A 66 0.71 11.35 5.95
CA ASN A 66 1.79 11.75 5.05
C ASN A 66 2.47 10.52 4.42
N PHE A 67 3.33 10.77 3.42
CA PHE A 67 4.06 9.70 2.74
C PHE A 67 5.08 8.98 3.62
N THR A 68 5.62 9.62 4.65
CA THR A 68 6.57 8.98 5.57
C THR A 68 5.88 7.83 6.31
N THR A 69 4.64 8.02 6.76
CA THR A 69 3.85 6.95 7.38
C THR A 69 3.52 5.84 6.39
N LEU A 70 3.17 6.20 5.14
CA LEU A 70 2.93 5.20 4.09
C LEU A 70 4.16 4.33 3.85
N LEU A 71 5.35 4.94 3.72
CA LEU A 71 6.61 4.22 3.55
C LEU A 71 6.93 3.35 4.77
N ALA A 72 6.76 3.87 5.97
CA ALA A 72 6.97 3.09 7.20
C ALA A 72 6.05 1.86 7.27
N MET A 73 4.80 1.97 6.82
CA MET A 73 3.89 0.81 6.72
C MET A 73 4.35 -0.19 5.66
N ILE A 74 4.88 0.27 4.53
CA ILE A 74 5.43 -0.61 3.49
C ILE A 74 6.65 -1.37 4.03
N ASP A 75 7.58 -0.68 4.69
CA ASP A 75 8.77 -1.28 5.30
C ASP A 75 8.40 -2.29 6.40
N ALA A 76 7.36 -1.99 7.18
CA ALA A 76 6.84 -2.87 8.21
C ALA A 76 6.06 -4.09 7.66
N SER A 77 5.84 -4.16 6.35
CA SER A 77 5.19 -5.29 5.69
C SER A 77 6.18 -6.40 5.31
N GLU A 78 7.00 -6.82 6.27
CA GLU A 78 7.96 -7.91 6.13
C GLU A 78 7.27 -9.21 5.69
N VAL A 79 7.99 -10.02 4.94
CA VAL A 79 7.51 -11.28 4.38
C VAL A 79 8.60 -12.30 4.60
N ARG A 80 8.23 -13.41 5.24
CA ARG A 80 9.13 -14.53 5.49
C ARG A 80 8.71 -15.68 4.59
N GLU A 81 9.63 -16.13 3.74
CA GLU A 81 9.38 -17.21 2.78
C GLU A 81 9.25 -18.58 3.48
N GLU A 82 9.79 -18.71 4.69
CA GLU A 82 9.84 -19.97 5.44
C GLU A 82 8.59 -20.23 6.30
N ASP A 83 7.74 -19.23 6.51
CA ASP A 83 6.54 -19.33 7.35
C ASP A 83 5.35 -18.62 6.70
N GLU A 84 4.52 -19.39 6.01
CA GLU A 84 3.28 -18.93 5.37
C GLU A 84 2.27 -18.32 6.36
N ASN A 85 2.34 -18.68 7.65
CA ASN A 85 1.48 -18.14 8.69
C ASN A 85 2.07 -16.91 9.38
N PHE A 86 3.25 -16.46 8.95
CA PHE A 86 3.87 -15.26 9.50
C PHE A 86 3.02 -14.02 9.21
N LYS A 87 2.64 -13.33 10.28
CA LYS A 87 1.95 -12.04 10.23
C LYS A 87 2.94 -10.94 10.55
N ASN A 88 3.01 -9.96 9.66
CA ASN A 88 3.80 -8.76 9.88
C ASN A 88 3.01 -7.72 10.67
N ALA A 89 3.65 -6.59 11.01
CA ALA A 89 3.00 -5.55 11.79
C ALA A 89 1.74 -5.00 11.11
N VAL A 90 1.76 -4.88 9.78
CA VAL A 90 0.60 -4.42 8.98
C VAL A 90 -0.54 -5.44 9.04
N ASP A 91 -0.25 -6.73 8.92
CA ASP A 91 -1.25 -7.80 9.05
C ASP A 91 -1.98 -7.68 10.41
N TYR A 92 -1.24 -7.50 11.51
CA TYR A 92 -1.84 -7.29 12.84
C TYR A 92 -2.66 -6.00 12.95
N MET A 93 -2.20 -4.90 12.36
CA MET A 93 -2.95 -3.63 12.35
C MET A 93 -4.30 -3.77 11.65
N PHE A 94 -4.34 -4.44 10.49
CA PHE A 94 -5.60 -4.66 9.77
C PHE A 94 -6.51 -5.66 10.47
N GLU A 95 -5.98 -6.69 11.14
CA GLU A 95 -6.78 -7.61 11.95
C GLU A 95 -7.42 -6.93 13.16
N ALA A 96 -6.69 -6.04 13.84
CA ALA A 96 -7.23 -5.24 14.94
C ALA A 96 -8.36 -4.33 14.44
N LEU A 97 -8.10 -3.60 13.34
CA LEU A 97 -9.11 -2.73 12.74
C LEU A 97 -10.34 -3.52 12.25
N GLU A 98 -10.16 -4.72 11.72
CA GLU A 98 -11.26 -5.59 11.30
C GLU A 98 -12.15 -6.02 12.48
N LYS A 99 -11.54 -6.38 13.61
CA LYS A 99 -12.29 -6.78 14.81
C LYS A 99 -13.21 -5.68 15.32
N GLU A 100 -12.75 -4.43 15.24
CA GLU A 100 -13.53 -3.27 15.67
C GLU A 100 -14.51 -2.79 14.59
N LYS A 101 -14.05 -2.72 13.33
CA LYS A 101 -14.75 -2.12 12.20
C LYS A 101 -14.69 -3.05 10.98
N PRO A 102 -15.44 -4.17 10.97
CA PRO A 102 -15.35 -5.19 9.90
C PRO A 102 -15.76 -4.66 8.52
N ASN A 103 -16.57 -3.60 8.48
CA ASN A 103 -17.05 -2.98 7.25
C ASN A 103 -16.18 -1.82 6.74
N HIS A 104 -15.05 -1.54 7.39
CA HIS A 104 -14.15 -0.44 7.04
C HIS A 104 -13.59 -0.56 5.62
N PHE A 105 -13.48 0.57 4.90
CA PHE A 105 -13.00 0.60 3.52
C PHE A 105 -11.61 -0.03 3.40
N ALA A 106 -10.66 0.38 4.26
CA ALA A 106 -9.29 -0.12 4.22
C ALA A 106 -9.21 -1.64 4.46
N VAL A 107 -10.00 -2.17 5.40
CA VAL A 107 -10.08 -3.61 5.70
C VAL A 107 -10.58 -4.39 4.48
N LYS A 108 -11.64 -3.90 3.83
CA LYS A 108 -12.18 -4.55 2.62
C LYS A 108 -11.16 -4.63 1.49
N GLN A 109 -10.38 -3.56 1.28
CA GLN A 109 -9.33 -3.56 0.25
C GLN A 109 -8.17 -4.48 0.64
N TYR A 110 -7.78 -4.49 1.92
CA TYR A 110 -6.71 -5.35 2.42
C TYR A 110 -7.04 -6.84 2.27
N LYS A 111 -8.28 -7.24 2.61
CA LYS A 111 -8.76 -8.61 2.38
C LYS A 111 -8.74 -8.99 0.91
N LYS A 112 -9.22 -8.12 0.04
CA LYS A 112 -9.16 -8.33 -1.41
C LYS A 112 -7.72 -8.49 -1.89
N TYR A 113 -6.80 -7.68 -1.37
CA TYR A 113 -5.37 -7.83 -1.62
C TYR A 113 -4.89 -9.21 -1.17
N LYS A 114 -5.10 -9.62 0.08
CA LYS A 114 -4.63 -10.93 0.59
C LYS A 114 -5.22 -12.11 -0.20
N LEU A 115 -6.49 -12.03 -0.62
CA LEU A 115 -7.14 -13.04 -1.46
C LEU A 115 -6.60 -13.05 -2.90
N ALA A 116 -6.45 -11.87 -3.49
CA ALA A 116 -5.89 -11.73 -4.83
C ALA A 116 -4.41 -12.10 -4.85
N ALA A 117 -3.68 -11.92 -3.76
CA ALA A 117 -2.23 -11.95 -3.75
C ALA A 117 -1.60 -13.33 -3.58
N GLY A 118 -2.37 -14.41 -3.36
CA GLY A 118 -1.86 -15.79 -3.30
C GLY A 118 -0.51 -15.86 -2.58
N VAL A 119 -0.54 -15.61 -1.27
CA VAL A 119 0.59 -15.41 -0.34
C VAL A 119 1.89 -16.08 -0.82
N ILE A 120 2.87 -15.26 -1.20
CA ILE A 120 4.34 -15.46 -1.30
C ILE A 120 4.89 -14.73 -2.54
N GLU A 121 4.39 -15.02 -3.74
CA GLU A 121 5.03 -14.57 -5.01
C GLU A 121 4.98 -13.03 -5.20
N LEU A 122 3.91 -12.37 -4.71
CA LEU A 122 3.66 -10.91 -4.84
C LEU A 122 4.51 -10.06 -3.92
N ARG A 123 4.75 -10.62 -2.76
CA ARG A 123 5.57 -10.04 -1.71
C ARG A 123 7.06 -10.15 -2.08
N ARG A 124 7.46 -11.27 -2.72
CA ARG A 124 8.82 -11.51 -3.25
C ARG A 124 9.19 -10.56 -4.39
N THR A 125 8.30 -10.38 -5.36
CA THR A 125 8.56 -9.53 -6.54
C THR A 125 8.58 -8.03 -6.23
N LEU A 126 7.74 -7.54 -5.31
CA LEU A 126 7.77 -6.12 -4.90
C LEU A 126 9.08 -5.76 -4.19
N ASN A 127 9.56 -6.60 -3.26
CA ASN A 127 10.85 -6.36 -2.59
C ASN A 127 12.03 -6.43 -3.56
N HIS A 128 12.02 -7.37 -4.51
CA HIS A 128 13.06 -7.47 -5.54
C HIS A 128 13.09 -6.22 -6.43
N CYS A 129 11.93 -5.83 -6.98
CA CYS A 129 11.81 -4.68 -7.87
C CYS A 129 12.20 -3.36 -7.17
N PHE A 130 11.85 -3.21 -5.89
CA PHE A 130 12.22 -2.01 -5.12
C PHE A 130 13.73 -1.95 -4.81
N SER A 131 14.37 -3.10 -4.55
CA SER A 131 15.81 -3.15 -4.30
C SER A 131 16.64 -2.73 -5.52
N GLU A 132 16.24 -3.14 -6.72
CA GLU A 132 16.94 -2.83 -7.97
C GLU A 132 16.88 -1.33 -8.34
N ILE A 133 15.77 -0.67 -7.99
CA ILE A 133 15.56 0.77 -8.22
C ILE A 133 16.42 1.62 -7.27
N CYS A 134 16.72 1.14 -6.05
CA CYS A 134 17.55 1.87 -5.09
C CYS A 134 19.06 1.68 -5.28
N THR A 135 19.50 0.67 -6.02
CA THR A 135 20.92 0.42 -6.35
C THR A 135 21.37 0.95 -7.70
N SER A 136 20.48 1.60 -8.47
CA SER A 136 20.78 2.21 -9.78
C SER A 136 20.89 3.74 -9.70
#